data_AF-A0A146MIA6-F1
#
_entry.id   AF-A0A146MIA6-F1
#
_cell.length_a   1.000
_cell.length_b   1.000
_cell.length_c   1.000
_cell.angle_alpha   90.00
_cell.angle_beta   90.00
_cell.angle_gamma   90.00
#
_symmetry.space_group_name_H-M   'P 1'
#
loop_
_entity.id
_entity.type
_entity.pdbx_description
1 polymer ?
#
loop_
_entity_poly.entity_id
_entity_poly.type
_entity_poly.pdbx_seq_one_letter_code
_entity_poly.pdbx_strand_id
1 'polypeptide(L)'
;MGSEGPPGPPGPPAMSYGKMYGDQKGITLEMPNGTRSFPARSCNYLSRTHPGLPDGEYWIDPNGGSNKDAVKVFCRLNSGETCFSPLTSFYQQHQNNNTDISKKKYSDQKDIWFSQLYEEKQFTYNMEMNQINFLQLLSSKANQQLTLLCHEISFNDKNLPRLFTNNNKELTQNGAILRYNLLENDCQSTKPTFGKITIEVDTRPQRLPLRDIILPNGIDSQRILGLELGRVCFQ
;
A
#
# COMPACT_ATOMS: atom_id res chain seq x y z
N MET A 1 20.31 21.80 -32.60
CA MET A 1 19.57 21.67 -31.32
C MET A 1 19.05 23.06 -30.97
N GLY A 2 17.74 23.26 -30.93
CA GLY A 2 17.14 24.55 -30.58
C GLY A 2 17.11 24.74 -29.06
N SER A 3 17.27 25.98 -28.61
CA SER A 3 17.21 26.37 -27.20
C SER A 3 15.83 26.06 -26.59
N GLU A 4 15.81 25.64 -25.32
CA GLU A 4 14.56 25.45 -24.57
C GLU A 4 13.75 26.76 -24.50
N GLY A 5 12.44 26.62 -24.73
CA GLY A 5 11.50 27.74 -24.66
C GLY A 5 11.31 28.22 -23.21
N PRO A 6 10.88 29.48 -23.03
CA PRO A 6 10.68 30.04 -21.70
C PRO A 6 9.61 29.27 -20.92
N PRO A 7 9.71 29.22 -19.57
CA PRO A 7 8.68 28.62 -18.72
C PRO A 7 7.31 29.23 -18.99
N GLY A 8 6.30 28.37 -19.11
CA GLY A 8 4.91 28.81 -19.25
C GLY A 8 4.43 29.61 -18.02
N PRO A 9 3.44 30.48 -18.19
CA PRO A 9 2.86 31.22 -17.06
C PRO A 9 2.28 30.27 -16.01
N PRO A 10 2.20 30.68 -14.72
CA PRO A 10 1.58 29.91 -13.67
C PRO A 10 0.17 29.48 -14.08
N GLY A 11 -0.14 28.18 -13.91
CA GLY A 11 -1.48 27.67 -14.13
C GLY A 11 -2.50 28.38 -13.20
N PRO A 12 -3.75 28.58 -13.65
CA PRO A 12 -4.75 29.25 -12.83
C PRO A 12 -4.95 28.50 -11.49
N PRO A 13 -5.22 29.22 -10.38
CA PRO A 13 -5.54 28.59 -9.12
C PRO A 13 -6.76 27.67 -9.29
N ALA A 14 -6.73 26.51 -8.61
CA ALA A 14 -7.86 25.58 -8.62
C ALA A 14 -9.11 26.29 -8.07
N MET A 15 -10.04 26.65 -8.95
CA MET A 15 -11.33 27.21 -8.57
C MET A 15 -12.20 26.11 -7.95
N SER A 16 -12.38 26.17 -6.64
CA SER A 16 -13.61 25.65 -6.04
C SER A 16 -14.74 26.61 -6.39
N TYR A 17 -15.90 26.08 -6.81
CA TYR A 17 -17.08 26.87 -7.16
C TYR A 17 -17.55 27.72 -5.97
N GLY A 18 -17.08 28.97 -5.92
CA GLY A 18 -17.64 30.00 -5.07
C GLY A 18 -18.99 30.42 -5.61
N LYS A 19 -20.06 30.00 -4.92
CA LYS A 19 -21.40 30.56 -5.13
C LYS A 19 -21.33 32.07 -4.96
N MET A 20 -21.80 32.83 -5.95
CA MET A 20 -22.11 34.24 -5.79
C MET A 20 -23.25 34.37 -4.78
N TYR A 21 -22.94 34.79 -3.55
CA TYR A 21 -23.92 35.32 -2.60
C TYR A 21 -23.42 36.68 -2.14
N GLY A 22 -24.28 37.69 -2.32
CA GLY A 22 -24.01 39.05 -1.88
C GLY A 22 -23.80 39.13 -0.36
N ASP A 23 -22.93 40.07 0.02
CA ASP A 23 -22.79 40.69 1.34
C ASP A 23 -23.39 39.95 2.54
N GLN A 24 -22.73 38.89 2.99
CA GLN A 24 -22.79 38.45 4.38
C GLN A 24 -21.38 38.11 4.89
N LYS A 25 -21.06 38.67 6.06
CA LYS A 25 -19.80 38.49 6.78
C LYS A 25 -19.40 37.01 6.91
N GLY A 26 -18.14 36.72 6.57
CA GLY A 26 -17.37 35.68 7.25
C GLY A 26 -17.41 34.28 6.64
N ILE A 27 -16.82 34.09 5.45
CA ILE A 27 -16.15 32.81 5.18
C ILE A 27 -14.78 32.92 5.85
N THR A 28 -14.69 32.47 7.11
CA THR A 28 -13.38 32.20 7.71
C THR A 28 -12.79 31.02 6.93
N LEU A 29 -11.88 31.32 6.01
CA LEU A 29 -11.15 30.30 5.28
C LEU A 29 -10.13 29.69 6.25
N GLU A 30 -10.59 28.77 7.10
CA GLU A 30 -9.69 28.05 8.00
C GLU A 30 -8.78 27.15 7.17
N MET A 31 -7.47 27.31 7.36
CA MET A 31 -6.50 26.46 6.68
C MET A 31 -6.68 25.01 7.16
N PRO A 32 -6.66 24.02 6.24
CA PRO A 32 -6.76 22.63 6.61
C PRO A 32 -5.70 22.23 7.63
N ASN A 33 -6.15 21.82 8.82
CA ASN A 33 -5.30 21.51 9.97
C ASN A 33 -5.29 20.00 10.32
N GLY A 34 -5.93 19.17 9.50
CA GLY A 34 -5.94 17.72 9.67
C GLY A 34 -6.98 17.23 10.68
N THR A 35 -7.92 18.09 11.09
CA THR A 35 -9.09 17.68 11.88
C THR A 35 -10.20 17.14 10.98
N ARG A 36 -11.20 16.46 11.56
CA ARG A 36 -12.34 15.92 10.79
C ARG A 36 -13.11 17.01 10.03
N SER A 37 -13.23 18.19 10.64
CA SER A 37 -13.94 19.35 10.08
C SER A 37 -13.12 20.03 8.98
N PHE A 38 -11.79 20.09 9.15
CA PHE A 38 -10.86 20.72 8.22
C PHE A 38 -9.75 19.75 7.80
N PRO A 39 -10.11 18.66 7.07
CA PRO A 39 -9.15 17.66 6.67
C PRO A 39 -8.15 18.24 5.67
N ALA A 40 -6.88 17.87 5.80
CA ALA A 40 -5.86 18.30 4.87
C ALA A 40 -5.88 17.48 3.57
N ARG A 41 -5.24 17.98 2.51
CA ARG A 41 -5.20 17.21 1.26
C ARG A 41 -4.29 15.96 1.33
N SER A 42 -3.23 16.04 2.14
CA SER A 42 -2.31 14.93 2.42
C SER A 42 -1.49 15.24 3.69
N CYS A 43 -0.79 14.24 4.22
CA CYS A 43 0.14 14.45 5.33
C CYS A 43 1.35 15.32 4.91
N ASN A 44 1.79 15.23 3.65
CA ASN A 44 2.84 16.09 3.09
C ASN A 44 2.41 17.57 3.06
N TYR A 45 1.11 17.85 2.87
CA TYR A 45 0.60 19.21 3.02
C TYR A 45 0.67 19.67 4.49
N LEU A 46 0.25 18.82 5.43
CA LEU A 46 0.30 19.14 6.87
C LEU A 46 1.72 19.37 7.35
N SER A 47 2.69 18.53 6.96
CA SER A 47 4.07 18.67 7.40
C SER A 47 4.69 20.00 6.97
N ARG A 48 4.32 20.52 5.79
CA ARG A 48 4.82 21.81 5.28
C ARG A 48 4.12 23.02 5.88
N THR A 49 2.83 22.91 6.14
CA THR A 49 2.00 24.06 6.59
C THR A 49 1.91 24.16 8.11
N HIS A 50 2.09 23.05 8.81
CA HIS A 50 1.99 22.94 10.27
C HIS A 50 3.19 22.14 10.82
N PRO A 51 4.44 22.62 10.65
CA PRO A 51 5.66 21.86 10.98
C PRO A 51 5.84 21.54 12.47
N GLY A 52 5.06 22.17 13.36
CA GLY A 52 5.06 21.87 14.79
C GLY A 52 4.16 20.70 15.21
N LEU A 53 3.40 20.13 14.28
CA LEU A 53 2.53 18.98 14.57
C LEU A 53 3.37 17.69 14.69
N PRO A 54 3.07 16.81 15.67
CA PRO A 54 3.76 15.54 15.83
C PRO A 54 3.22 14.48 14.85
N ASP A 55 4.01 13.43 14.62
CA ASP A 55 3.51 12.21 13.97
C ASP A 55 2.28 11.67 14.72
N GLY A 56 1.26 11.22 13.99
CA GLY A 56 0.00 10.83 14.61
C GLY A 56 -1.14 10.60 13.62
N GLU A 57 -2.34 10.40 14.16
CA GLU A 57 -3.54 10.18 13.37
C GLU A 57 -4.22 11.51 12.99
N TYR A 58 -4.43 11.73 11.70
CA TYR A 58 -5.05 12.94 11.15
C TYR A 58 -6.12 12.57 10.12
N TRP A 59 -6.98 13.54 9.79
CA TRP A 59 -7.96 13.42 8.72
C TRP A 59 -7.44 14.09 7.46
N ILE A 60 -7.52 13.37 6.35
CA ILE A 60 -7.18 13.89 5.03
C ILE A 60 -8.31 13.67 4.02
N ASP A 61 -8.32 14.49 2.98
CA ASP A 61 -9.27 14.43 1.86
C ASP A 61 -8.53 14.60 0.52
N PRO A 62 -7.84 13.56 0.02
CA PRO A 62 -7.05 13.61 -1.21
C PRO A 62 -7.82 14.05 -2.47
N ASN A 63 -9.03 13.53 -2.65
CA ASN A 63 -9.91 13.87 -3.79
C ASN A 63 -10.49 15.29 -3.69
N GLY A 64 -10.57 15.84 -2.47
CA GLY A 64 -11.16 17.14 -2.19
C GLY A 64 -12.67 17.18 -2.43
N GLY A 65 -13.22 18.39 -2.49
CA GLY A 65 -14.65 18.60 -2.65
C GLY A 65 -15.37 18.53 -1.31
N SER A 66 -16.17 17.49 -1.09
CA SER A 66 -16.92 17.32 0.16
C SER A 66 -16.02 16.67 1.20
N ASN A 67 -15.85 17.26 2.38
CA ASN A 67 -15.09 16.61 3.45
C ASN A 67 -15.79 15.38 4.05
N LYS A 68 -17.02 15.03 3.66
CA LYS A 68 -17.78 13.91 4.26
C LYS A 68 -17.12 12.55 4.05
N ASP A 69 -16.38 12.36 2.97
CA ASP A 69 -15.62 11.15 2.64
C ASP A 69 -14.13 11.28 2.98
N ALA A 70 -13.74 12.29 3.78
CA ALA A 70 -12.41 12.37 4.33
C ALA A 70 -12.08 11.12 5.17
N VAL A 71 -10.82 10.73 5.12
CA VAL A 71 -10.30 9.48 5.67
C VAL A 71 -9.31 9.75 6.78
N LYS A 72 -9.34 8.91 7.82
CA LYS A 72 -8.38 8.96 8.92
C LYS A 72 -7.15 8.13 8.57
N VAL A 73 -5.97 8.72 8.72
CA VAL A 73 -4.69 8.13 8.34
C VAL A 73 -3.64 8.43 9.40
N PHE A 74 -2.57 7.64 9.40
CA PHE A 74 -1.38 7.96 10.18
C PHE A 74 -0.44 8.84 9.35
N CYS A 75 -0.17 10.05 9.82
CA CYS A 75 0.85 10.92 9.25
C CYS A 75 2.17 10.76 9.98
N ARG A 76 3.23 10.45 9.24
CA ARG A 76 4.61 10.72 9.68
C ARG A 76 4.97 12.11 9.16
N LEU A 77 4.71 13.14 9.94
CA LEU A 77 4.91 14.52 9.55
C LEU A 77 6.38 14.88 9.39
N ASN A 78 7.28 14.22 10.13
CA ASN A 78 8.72 14.38 9.92
C ASN A 78 9.17 14.04 8.48
N SER A 79 8.56 13.03 7.85
CA SER A 79 8.82 12.63 6.46
C SER A 79 7.76 13.15 5.48
N GLY A 80 6.61 13.61 5.96
CA GLY A 80 5.45 13.96 5.13
C GLY A 80 4.68 12.73 4.60
N GLU A 81 4.90 11.54 5.15
CA GLU A 81 4.25 10.32 4.66
C GLU A 81 2.79 10.20 5.15
N THR A 82 1.91 9.81 4.24
CA THR A 82 0.54 9.38 4.52
C THR A 82 0.45 7.86 4.54
N CYS A 83 0.21 7.28 5.71
CA CYS A 83 0.14 5.83 5.91
C CYS A 83 -1.28 5.37 6.26
N PHE A 84 -1.74 4.28 5.65
CA PHE A 84 -3.02 3.66 5.97
C PHE A 84 -2.91 2.13 6.00
N SER A 85 -3.83 1.49 6.72
CA SER A 85 -3.74 0.07 7.07
C SER A 85 -4.54 -0.82 6.10
N PRO A 86 -4.11 -2.07 5.88
CA PRO A 86 -5.01 -3.06 5.32
C PRO A 86 -6.21 -3.28 6.23
N LEU A 87 -7.34 -3.76 5.68
CA LEU A 87 -8.49 -4.19 6.48
C LEU A 87 -8.16 -5.43 7.31
N THR A 88 -7.33 -6.32 6.76
CA THR A 88 -6.79 -7.50 7.43
C THR A 88 -5.27 -7.40 7.43
N SER A 89 -4.67 -7.20 8.60
CA SER A 89 -3.22 -7.09 8.77
C SER A 89 -2.53 -8.43 8.97
N PHE A 90 -3.28 -9.47 9.37
CA PHE A 90 -2.75 -10.80 9.61
C PHE A 90 -3.69 -11.86 9.02
N TYR A 91 -3.14 -12.71 8.18
CA TYR A 91 -3.82 -13.88 7.64
C TYR A 91 -3.18 -15.12 8.25
N GLN A 92 -3.99 -16.00 8.82
CA GLN A 92 -3.53 -17.24 9.43
C GLN A 92 -4.07 -18.43 8.64
N GLN A 93 -3.23 -19.42 8.37
CA GLN A 93 -3.70 -20.64 7.73
C GLN A 93 -4.54 -21.42 8.73
N HIS A 94 -5.83 -21.59 8.44
CA HIS A 94 -6.65 -22.56 9.15
C HIS A 94 -6.25 -23.96 8.66
N GLN A 95 -5.65 -24.78 9.52
CA GLN A 95 -5.36 -26.17 9.19
C GLN A 95 -6.68 -26.93 9.02
N ASN A 96 -7.15 -27.02 7.79
CA ASN A 96 -8.26 -27.88 7.43
C ASN A 96 -7.71 -29.30 7.27
N ASN A 97 -8.19 -30.23 8.10
CA ASN A 97 -7.81 -31.66 8.10
C ASN A 97 -8.14 -32.41 6.78
N ASN A 98 -8.66 -31.74 5.75
CA ASN A 98 -8.91 -32.27 4.40
C ASN A 98 -7.74 -31.96 3.44
N THR A 99 -6.53 -32.30 3.87
CA THR A 99 -5.25 -31.97 3.20
C THR A 99 -5.03 -32.64 1.84
N ASP A 100 -5.74 -33.74 1.56
CA ASP A 100 -5.59 -34.47 0.28
C ASP A 100 -6.34 -33.80 -0.89
N ILE A 101 -7.37 -33.00 -0.61
CA ILE A 101 -8.17 -32.34 -1.64
C ILE A 101 -7.49 -31.07 -2.15
N SER A 102 -6.84 -30.30 -1.27
CA SER A 102 -6.14 -29.07 -1.64
C SER A 102 -4.87 -29.34 -2.45
N LYS A 103 -4.08 -30.36 -2.10
CA LYS A 103 -2.90 -30.78 -2.90
C LYS A 103 -3.29 -31.23 -4.31
N LYS A 104 -4.42 -31.93 -4.45
CA LYS A 104 -4.92 -32.41 -5.76
C LYS A 104 -5.51 -31.28 -6.62
N LYS A 105 -6.11 -30.25 -6.00
CA LYS A 105 -6.75 -29.10 -6.68
C LYS A 105 -5.73 -28.19 -7.39
N TYR A 106 -4.49 -28.12 -6.89
CA TYR A 106 -3.45 -27.21 -7.40
C TYR A 106 -2.20 -27.93 -7.95
N SER A 107 -2.20 -29.27 -7.96
CA SER A 107 -1.09 -30.11 -8.46
C SER A 107 -0.63 -29.76 -9.89
N ASP A 108 -1.55 -29.28 -10.74
CA ASP A 108 -1.27 -28.96 -12.14
C ASP A 108 -1.04 -27.45 -12.39
N GLN A 109 -1.22 -26.59 -11.39
CA GLN A 109 -1.04 -25.14 -11.53
C GLN A 109 0.42 -24.73 -11.35
N LYS A 110 0.92 -23.91 -12.29
CA LYS A 110 2.31 -23.43 -12.29
C LYS A 110 2.58 -22.36 -11.22
N ASP A 111 1.59 -21.56 -10.87
CA ASP A 111 1.72 -20.54 -9.84
C ASP A 111 0.42 -20.51 -9.04
N ILE A 112 0.53 -20.37 -7.71
CA ILE A 112 -0.62 -20.35 -6.80
C ILE A 112 -0.73 -18.95 -6.19
N TRP A 113 -1.91 -18.35 -6.29
CA TRP A 113 -2.19 -17.06 -5.68
C TRP A 113 -2.54 -17.23 -4.21
N PHE A 114 -2.10 -16.32 -3.34
CA PHE A 114 -2.40 -16.39 -1.91
C PHE A 114 -3.91 -16.28 -1.66
N SER A 115 -4.61 -15.38 -2.35
CA SER A 115 -6.07 -15.30 -2.32
C SER A 115 -6.77 -16.63 -2.65
N GLN A 116 -6.25 -17.39 -3.62
CA GLN A 116 -6.79 -18.72 -3.96
C GLN A 116 -6.49 -19.77 -2.89
N LEU A 117 -5.30 -19.71 -2.28
CA LEU A 117 -4.85 -20.66 -1.27
C LEU A 117 -5.64 -20.52 0.04
N TYR A 118 -5.95 -19.28 0.42
CA TYR A 118 -6.65 -18.97 1.66
C TYR A 118 -8.17 -18.84 1.47
N GLU A 119 -8.67 -19.05 0.24
CA GLU A 119 -10.07 -18.80 -0.14
C GLU A 119 -10.56 -17.38 0.22
N GLU A 120 -9.61 -16.45 0.27
CA GLU A 120 -9.81 -15.06 0.64
C GLU A 120 -9.90 -14.17 -0.60
N LYS A 121 -10.45 -12.98 -0.43
CA LYS A 121 -10.33 -11.93 -1.46
C LYS A 121 -8.92 -11.36 -1.47
N GLN A 122 -8.54 -10.73 -2.58
CA GLN A 122 -7.34 -9.90 -2.66
C GLN A 122 -7.27 -8.88 -1.51
N PHE A 123 -6.06 -8.41 -1.20
CA PHE A 123 -5.84 -7.48 -0.09
C PHE A 123 -6.64 -6.19 -0.28
N THR A 124 -7.34 -5.82 0.78
CA THR A 124 -8.19 -4.63 0.87
C THR A 124 -7.70 -3.71 1.98
N TYR A 125 -8.04 -2.43 1.90
CA TYR A 125 -7.49 -1.38 2.74
C TYR A 125 -8.59 -0.49 3.29
N ASN A 126 -8.32 0.15 4.43
CA ASN A 126 -9.24 1.07 5.10
C ASN A 126 -9.40 2.43 4.39
N MET A 127 -9.26 2.44 3.06
CA MET A 127 -9.37 3.61 2.21
C MET A 127 -9.96 3.20 0.86
N GLU A 128 -10.95 3.96 0.40
CA GLU A 128 -11.57 3.70 -0.91
C GLU A 128 -10.63 4.01 -2.07
N MET A 129 -10.83 3.32 -3.19
CA MET A 129 -9.95 3.44 -4.36
C MET A 129 -9.88 4.87 -4.92
N ASN A 130 -10.97 5.64 -4.85
CA ASN A 130 -10.96 7.04 -5.28
C ASN A 130 -9.95 7.87 -4.47
N GLN A 131 -9.96 7.75 -3.14
CA GLN A 131 -9.02 8.45 -2.27
C GLN A 131 -7.58 7.98 -2.51
N ILE A 132 -7.37 6.66 -2.69
CA ILE A 132 -6.05 6.09 -3.03
C ILE A 132 -5.53 6.68 -4.34
N ASN A 133 -6.34 6.76 -5.40
CA ASN A 133 -5.91 7.28 -6.70
C ASN A 133 -5.45 8.73 -6.60
N PHE A 134 -6.19 9.58 -5.89
CA PHE A 134 -5.76 10.97 -5.68
C PHE A 134 -4.50 11.05 -4.83
N LEU A 135 -4.37 10.23 -3.79
CA LEU A 135 -3.15 10.17 -3.00
C LEU A 135 -1.94 9.74 -3.83
N GLN A 136 -2.12 8.78 -4.75
CA GLN A 136 -1.08 8.37 -5.70
C GLN A 136 -0.66 9.51 -6.64
N LEU A 137 -1.59 10.39 -7.05
CA LEU A 137 -1.29 11.58 -7.87
C LEU A 137 -0.56 12.67 -7.08
N LEU A 138 -0.82 12.76 -5.78
CA LEU A 138 -0.22 13.76 -4.89
C LEU A 138 1.14 13.34 -4.31
N SER A 139 1.59 12.13 -4.63
CA SER A 139 2.79 11.53 -4.06
C SER A 139 3.85 11.28 -5.13
N SER A 140 5.10 11.28 -4.71
CA SER A 140 6.28 11.01 -5.53
C SER A 140 6.75 9.56 -5.42
N LYS A 141 6.57 8.95 -4.25
CA LYS A 141 6.94 7.56 -3.95
C LYS A 141 5.97 6.93 -2.96
N ALA A 142 6.01 5.61 -2.88
CA ALA A 142 5.24 4.84 -1.93
C ALA A 142 6.03 3.62 -1.45
N ASN A 143 5.82 3.26 -0.19
CA ASN A 143 6.41 2.06 0.40
C ASN A 143 5.34 1.17 1.05
N GLN A 144 5.64 -0.13 1.10
CA GLN A 144 4.85 -1.10 1.86
C GLN A 144 5.75 -2.30 2.22
N GLN A 145 5.53 -2.86 3.40
CA GLN A 145 6.18 -4.08 3.85
C GLN A 145 5.20 -5.23 3.99
N LEU A 146 5.72 -6.44 3.84
CA LEU A 146 4.95 -7.68 3.89
C LEU A 146 5.83 -8.79 4.47
N THR A 147 5.31 -9.56 5.42
CA THR A 147 6.05 -10.67 6.04
C THR A 147 5.30 -11.99 5.88
N LEU A 148 5.93 -12.98 5.26
CA LEU A 148 5.42 -14.35 5.18
C LEU A 148 5.95 -15.17 6.35
N LEU A 149 5.07 -15.93 7.00
CA LEU A 149 5.42 -16.89 8.04
C LEU A 149 5.52 -18.29 7.43
N CYS A 150 6.59 -19.00 7.74
CA CYS A 150 6.92 -20.25 7.08
C CYS A 150 7.37 -21.31 8.10
N HIS A 151 7.23 -22.59 7.74
CA HIS A 151 7.70 -23.71 8.55
C HIS A 151 8.12 -24.89 7.69
N GLU A 152 9.37 -25.38 7.82
CA GLU A 152 9.89 -26.51 7.03
C GLU A 152 9.86 -26.30 5.51
N ILE A 153 10.17 -25.08 5.07
CA ILE A 153 10.19 -24.71 3.65
C ILE A 153 11.41 -23.88 3.33
N SER A 154 11.99 -24.11 2.14
CA SER A 154 13.20 -23.44 1.68
C SER A 154 12.90 -22.47 0.54
N PHE A 155 12.95 -21.17 0.84
CA PHE A 155 12.96 -20.07 -0.09
C PHE A 155 14.40 -19.60 -0.38
N ASN A 156 14.80 -19.70 -1.63
CA ASN A 156 16.07 -19.28 -2.21
C ASN A 156 15.82 -18.30 -3.38
N ASP A 157 16.87 -17.72 -3.92
CA ASP A 157 16.79 -16.69 -4.98
C ASP A 157 16.01 -17.09 -6.25
N LYS A 158 15.75 -18.40 -6.45
CA LYS A 158 15.04 -18.93 -7.63
C LYS A 158 13.56 -19.17 -7.38
N ASN A 159 13.12 -19.35 -6.13
CA ASN A 159 11.75 -19.71 -5.77
C ASN A 159 11.10 -18.73 -4.78
N LEU A 160 11.60 -17.51 -4.68
CA LEU A 160 10.97 -16.46 -3.90
C LEU A 160 9.59 -16.06 -4.48
N PRO A 161 8.67 -15.59 -3.62
CA PRO A 161 7.35 -15.17 -4.02
C PRO A 161 7.40 -13.94 -4.94
N ARG A 162 6.40 -13.81 -5.81
CA ARG A 162 6.16 -12.57 -6.58
C ARG A 162 5.04 -11.78 -5.90
N LEU A 163 5.10 -10.45 -5.95
CA LEU A 163 4.07 -9.59 -5.35
C LEU A 163 3.22 -8.94 -6.42
N PHE A 164 1.90 -8.97 -6.26
CA PHE A 164 0.96 -8.36 -7.20
C PHE A 164 0.52 -6.99 -6.73
N THR A 165 0.55 -6.00 -7.63
CA THR A 165 0.32 -4.58 -7.32
C THR A 165 -1.06 -4.09 -7.73
N ASN A 166 -1.46 -2.94 -7.17
CA ASN A 166 -2.73 -2.25 -7.50
C ASN A 166 -2.91 -1.91 -8.98
N ASN A 167 -1.82 -1.83 -9.75
CA ASN A 167 -1.85 -1.57 -11.20
C ASN A 167 -1.55 -2.80 -12.06
N ASN A 168 -1.86 -4.00 -11.55
CA ASN A 168 -1.74 -5.27 -12.27
C ASN A 168 -0.31 -5.55 -12.76
N LYS A 169 0.69 -5.25 -11.93
CA LYS A 169 2.10 -5.59 -12.18
C LYS A 169 2.57 -6.58 -11.13
N GLU A 170 3.52 -7.40 -11.54
CA GLU A 170 4.22 -8.33 -10.67
C GLU A 170 5.58 -7.75 -10.32
N LEU A 171 5.94 -7.79 -9.04
CA LEU A 171 7.26 -7.44 -8.53
C LEU A 171 8.01 -8.72 -8.16
N THR A 172 9.28 -8.80 -8.54
CA THR A 172 10.16 -9.93 -8.24
C THR A 172 11.48 -9.43 -7.67
N GLN A 173 12.17 -10.19 -6.82
CA GLN A 173 13.45 -9.75 -6.24
C GLN A 173 14.49 -9.38 -7.33
N ASN A 174 14.54 -10.16 -8.42
CA ASN A 174 15.51 -10.01 -9.51
C ASN A 174 15.02 -9.14 -10.68
N GLY A 175 13.90 -8.43 -10.54
CA GLY A 175 13.38 -7.55 -11.59
C GLY A 175 14.25 -6.31 -11.82
N ALA A 176 14.42 -5.87 -13.06
CA ALA A 176 15.22 -4.66 -13.35
C ALA A 176 14.55 -3.37 -12.83
N ILE A 177 13.24 -3.24 -13.06
CA ILE A 177 12.43 -2.05 -12.73
C ILE A 177 11.29 -2.39 -11.75
N LEU A 178 10.77 -3.60 -11.86
CA LEU A 178 9.66 -4.13 -11.06
C LEU A 178 10.23 -5.09 -10.03
N ARG A 179 10.88 -4.54 -9.00
CA ARG A 179 11.50 -5.31 -7.93
C ARG A 179 11.07 -4.88 -6.54
N TYR A 180 11.28 -5.80 -5.61
CA TYR A 180 11.20 -5.58 -4.18
C TYR A 180 12.55 -5.91 -3.55
N ASN A 181 12.75 -5.49 -2.30
CA ASN A 181 13.92 -5.79 -1.49
C ASN A 181 13.57 -6.86 -0.45
N LEU A 182 14.52 -7.74 -0.16
CA LEU A 182 14.40 -8.74 0.89
C LEU A 182 15.08 -8.19 2.14
N LEU A 183 14.32 -7.93 3.20
CA LEU A 183 14.89 -7.45 4.48
C LEU A 183 15.38 -8.60 5.35
N GLU A 184 14.66 -9.72 5.31
CA GLU A 184 14.93 -10.90 6.14
C GLU A 184 14.43 -12.15 5.40
N ASN A 185 15.15 -13.26 5.52
CA ASN A 185 14.72 -14.57 5.03
C ASN A 185 15.33 -15.68 5.89
N ASP A 186 14.58 -16.09 6.91
CA ASP A 186 14.92 -17.21 7.78
C ASP A 186 14.39 -18.54 7.25
N CYS A 187 13.64 -18.51 6.15
CA CYS A 187 13.04 -19.68 5.51
C CYS A 187 14.02 -20.36 4.53
N GLN A 188 15.31 -20.39 4.82
CA GLN A 188 16.34 -20.92 3.92
C GLN A 188 16.71 -22.39 4.19
N SER A 189 16.09 -23.01 5.19
CA SER A 189 16.39 -24.38 5.61
C SER A 189 15.14 -25.22 5.69
N THR A 190 15.22 -26.47 5.26
CA THR A 190 14.16 -27.48 5.45
C THR A 190 14.17 -28.08 6.86
N LYS A 191 14.89 -27.46 7.81
CA LYS A 191 14.86 -27.86 9.22
C LYS A 191 13.46 -27.59 9.80
N PRO A 192 13.05 -28.33 10.85
CA PRO A 192 11.79 -28.16 11.57
C PRO A 192 11.77 -26.87 12.40
N THR A 193 11.97 -25.73 11.74
CA THR A 193 12.06 -24.41 12.36
C THR A 193 11.02 -23.48 11.75
N PHE A 194 10.42 -22.67 12.61
CA PHE A 194 9.64 -21.51 12.19
C PHE A 194 10.59 -20.46 11.65
N GLY A 195 10.21 -19.84 10.55
CA GLY A 195 10.95 -18.74 9.94
C GLY A 195 10.01 -17.69 9.40
N LYS A 196 10.58 -16.56 8.99
CA LYS A 196 9.85 -15.49 8.32
C LYS A 196 10.66 -14.94 7.14
N ILE A 197 9.93 -14.42 6.17
CA ILE A 197 10.48 -13.64 5.07
C ILE A 197 9.84 -12.27 5.11
N THR A 198 10.63 -11.23 5.31
CA THR A 198 10.15 -9.85 5.26
C THR A 198 10.60 -9.20 3.96
N ILE A 199 9.63 -8.73 3.20
CA ILE A 199 9.78 -8.08 1.91
C ILE A 199 9.41 -6.61 2.06
N GLU A 200 10.25 -5.73 1.50
CA GLU A 200 9.98 -4.31 1.39
C GLU A 200 9.83 -3.90 -0.07
N VAL A 201 8.77 -3.14 -0.35
CA VAL A 201 8.51 -2.57 -1.66
C VAL A 201 8.62 -1.05 -1.53
N ASP A 202 9.67 -0.46 -2.11
CA ASP A 202 9.78 0.98 -2.35
C ASP A 202 9.67 1.25 -3.85
N THR A 203 8.68 2.04 -4.27
CA THR A 203 8.28 2.14 -5.67
C THR A 203 7.49 3.42 -5.98
N ARG A 204 7.16 3.61 -7.27
CA ARG A 204 6.22 4.63 -7.73
C ARG A 204 4.83 4.42 -7.10
N PRO A 205 4.12 5.49 -6.71
CA PRO A 205 2.81 5.41 -6.02
C PRO A 205 1.77 4.55 -6.73
N GLN A 206 1.74 4.63 -8.07
CA GLN A 206 0.81 3.90 -8.92
C GLN A 206 0.91 2.37 -8.78
N ARG A 207 2.01 1.84 -8.22
CA ARG A 207 2.20 0.39 -7.99
C ARG A 207 1.76 -0.08 -6.61
N LEU A 208 1.35 0.79 -5.70
CA LEU A 208 0.87 0.40 -4.38
C LEU A 208 -0.57 0.84 -4.17
N PRO A 209 -1.35 0.18 -3.31
CA PRO A 209 -0.94 -0.93 -2.43
C PRO A 209 -0.72 -2.29 -3.10
N LEU A 210 -0.13 -3.24 -2.37
CA LEU A 210 -0.09 -4.66 -2.75
C LEU A 210 -1.50 -5.28 -2.71
N ARG A 211 -1.78 -6.18 -3.64
CA ARG A 211 -3.10 -6.81 -3.81
C ARG A 211 -3.08 -8.32 -3.63
N ASP A 212 -1.95 -8.98 -3.88
CA ASP A 212 -1.81 -10.42 -3.70
C ASP A 212 -0.34 -10.84 -3.66
N ILE A 213 -0.11 -12.13 -3.38
CA ILE A 213 1.19 -12.80 -3.48
C ILE A 213 1.03 -14.00 -4.40
N ILE A 214 2.03 -14.24 -5.23
CA ILE A 214 2.09 -15.38 -6.13
C ILE A 214 3.23 -16.28 -5.67
N LEU A 215 2.88 -17.49 -5.23
CA LEU A 215 3.82 -18.53 -4.83
C LEU A 215 4.21 -19.36 -6.06
N PRO A 216 5.51 -19.59 -6.31
CA PRO A 216 5.96 -20.34 -7.47
C PRO A 216 5.64 -21.84 -7.35
N ASN A 217 5.61 -22.53 -8.49
CA ASN A 217 5.42 -23.98 -8.53
C ASN A 217 6.42 -24.74 -7.63
N GLY A 218 5.98 -25.86 -7.08
CA GLY A 218 6.82 -26.79 -6.32
C GLY A 218 7.07 -26.38 -4.87
N ILE A 219 6.52 -25.24 -4.43
CA ILE A 219 6.44 -24.85 -3.03
C ILE A 219 5.26 -25.59 -2.38
N ASP A 220 5.52 -26.27 -1.26
CA ASP A 220 4.44 -26.84 -0.43
C ASP A 220 3.71 -25.71 0.30
N SER A 221 2.63 -25.22 -0.29
CA SER A 221 1.85 -24.09 0.21
C SER A 221 1.28 -24.31 1.63
N GLN A 222 1.17 -25.57 2.07
CA GLN A 222 0.75 -25.93 3.44
C GLN A 222 1.81 -25.57 4.50
N ARG A 223 3.02 -25.25 4.06
CA ARG A 223 4.13 -24.81 4.91
C ARG A 223 4.17 -23.29 5.10
N ILE A 224 3.26 -22.55 4.46
CA ILE A 224 3.06 -21.11 4.65
C ILE A 224 2.00 -20.92 5.72
N LEU A 225 2.44 -20.63 6.94
CA LEU A 225 1.59 -20.56 8.12
C LEU A 225 0.71 -19.30 8.16
N GLY A 226 1.14 -18.24 7.51
CA GLY A 226 0.44 -16.98 7.53
C GLY A 226 1.19 -15.84 6.85
N LEU A 227 0.57 -14.68 6.93
CA LEU A 227 1.02 -13.46 6.27
C LEU A 227 0.70 -12.26 7.15
N GLU A 228 1.70 -11.42 7.42
CA GLU A 228 1.53 -10.09 7.98
C GLU A 228 1.62 -9.05 6.86
N LEU A 229 0.56 -8.30 6.68
CA LEU A 229 0.47 -7.23 5.69
C LEU A 229 0.65 -5.88 6.39
N GLY A 230 1.73 -5.17 6.04
CA GLY A 230 2.06 -3.87 6.60
C GLY A 230 1.18 -2.75 6.05
N ARG A 231 1.22 -1.60 6.74
CA ARG A 231 0.65 -0.34 6.25
C ARG A 231 1.33 0.05 4.93
N VAL A 232 0.56 0.67 4.04
CA VAL A 232 1.10 1.32 2.85
C VAL A 232 1.27 2.81 3.15
N CYS A 233 2.43 3.37 2.81
CA CYS A 233 2.70 4.80 2.99
C CYS A 233 3.05 5.48 1.67
N PHE A 234 2.64 6.74 1.54
CA PHE A 234 2.80 7.59 0.36
C PHE A 234 3.49 8.91 0.73
N GLN A 235 4.48 9.35 -0.04
CA GLN A 235 5.27 10.58 0.21
C GLN A 235 5.34 11.51 -1.00
#